data_AF-A0A9D9HK97-F1
#
_entry.id   AF-A0A9D9HK97-F1
#
_cell.length_a   1.000
_cell.length_b   1.000
_cell.length_c   1.000
_cell.angle_alpha   90.00
_cell.angle_beta   90.00
_cell.angle_gamma   90.00
#
_symmetry.space_group_name_H-M   'P 1'
#
loop_
_entity.id
_entity.type
_entity.pdbx_description
1 polymer ?
#
loop_
_entity_poly.entity_id
_entity_poly.type
_entity_poly.pdbx_seq_one_letter_code
_entity_poly.pdbx_strand_id
1 'polypeptide(L)'
;METFRQGQMKSMAVAVTDSLAGEQAALSLQQATFVLEADAVTFKRGTRVQVNSSTNFISVKGSRAVVQVSPSYFAAGPNGLGGVTVDGTVSGVKVSTDKRGNIHYSMNVTGIGISARVDIVITAESNYAYAVVMPNFNSNSVRLDGRIVPYSLSRSVEGMSL
;
A
#
# COMPACT_ATOMS: atom_id res chain seq x y z
N MET A 1 22.33 -30.10 16.44
CA MET A 1 20.96 -30.49 16.02
C MET A 1 19.87 -29.55 16.55
N GLU A 2 20.02 -28.90 17.71
CA GLU A 2 19.00 -27.98 18.26
C GLU A 2 18.86 -26.66 17.49
N THR A 3 19.94 -26.09 16.97
CA THR A 3 19.94 -24.85 16.19
C THR A 3 19.15 -24.97 14.87
N PHE A 4 19.21 -26.14 14.22
CA PHE A 4 18.45 -26.42 13.01
C PHE A 4 16.95 -26.55 13.31
N ARG A 5 16.59 -27.23 14.40
CA ARG A 5 15.20 -27.37 14.86
C ARG A 5 14.60 -26.03 15.31
N GLN A 6 15.38 -25.19 16.00
CA GLN A 6 14.97 -23.81 16.33
C GLN A 6 14.77 -22.94 15.08
N GLY A 7 15.64 -23.08 14.07
CA GLY A 7 15.47 -22.39 12.78
C GLY A 7 14.18 -22.80 12.08
N GLN A 8 13.88 -24.10 12.02
CA GLN A 8 12.65 -24.63 11.43
C GLN A 8 11.38 -24.18 12.18
N MET A 9 11.40 -24.19 13.51
CA MET A 9 10.26 -23.71 14.29
C MET A 9 10.02 -22.21 14.09
N LYS A 10 11.09 -21.40 14.00
CA LYS A 10 10.96 -19.96 13.67
C LYS A 10 10.39 -19.75 12.28
N SER A 11 10.84 -20.49 11.26
CA SER A 11 10.30 -20.36 9.90
C SER A 11 8.84 -20.79 9.81
N MET A 12 8.44 -21.84 10.54
CA MET A 12 7.03 -22.27 10.59
C MET A 12 6.15 -21.23 11.29
N ALA A 13 6.62 -20.64 12.40
CA ALA A 13 5.90 -19.57 13.07
C ALA A 13 5.70 -18.36 12.16
N VAL A 14 6.75 -17.95 11.42
CA VAL A 14 6.67 -16.86 10.44
C VAL A 14 5.68 -17.19 9.31
N ALA A 15 5.70 -18.42 8.78
CA ALA A 15 4.77 -18.82 7.73
C ALA A 15 3.30 -18.79 8.20
N VAL A 16 3.02 -19.22 9.44
CA VAL A 16 1.68 -19.14 10.02
C VAL A 16 1.25 -17.68 10.20
N THR A 17 2.12 -16.81 10.70
CA THR A 17 1.78 -15.39 10.85
C THR A 17 1.57 -14.69 9.50
N ASP A 18 2.40 -15.00 8.50
CA ASP A 18 2.28 -14.43 7.16
C ASP A 18 0.99 -14.88 6.47
N SER A 19 0.60 -16.15 6.64
CA SER A 19 -0.66 -16.69 6.13
C SER A 19 -1.88 -16.00 6.75
N LEU A 20 -1.89 -15.82 8.09
CA LEU A 20 -2.95 -15.08 8.78
C LEU A 20 -3.02 -13.62 8.33
N ALA A 21 -1.87 -12.96 8.21
CA ALA A 21 -1.81 -11.58 7.73
C ALA A 21 -2.28 -11.47 6.27
N GLY A 22 -1.97 -12.46 5.43
CA GLY A 22 -2.45 -12.55 4.05
C GLY A 22 -3.96 -12.74 3.95
N GLU A 23 -4.54 -13.57 4.81
CA GLU A 23 -6.00 -13.74 4.89
C GLU A 23 -6.67 -12.43 5.33
N GLN A 24 -6.15 -11.77 6.36
CA GLN A 24 -6.63 -10.46 6.81
C GLN A 24 -6.52 -9.40 5.71
N ALA A 25 -5.41 -9.37 4.96
CA ALA A 25 -5.24 -8.48 3.83
C ALA A 25 -6.29 -8.74 2.75
N ALA A 26 -6.51 -10.00 2.36
CA ALA A 26 -7.51 -10.38 1.38
C ALA A 26 -8.93 -9.96 1.81
N LEU A 27 -9.31 -10.21 3.06
CA LEU A 27 -10.60 -9.79 3.62
C LEU A 27 -10.76 -8.26 3.63
N SER A 28 -9.71 -7.54 4.03
CA SER A 28 -9.73 -6.08 4.09
C SER A 28 -9.92 -5.43 2.70
N LEU A 29 -9.40 -6.05 1.64
CA LEU A 29 -9.62 -5.62 0.25
C LEU A 29 -11.05 -5.90 -0.21
N GLN A 30 -11.60 -7.07 0.11
CA GLN A 30 -13.00 -7.41 -0.20
C GLN A 30 -13.97 -6.43 0.47
N GLN A 31 -13.66 -6.00 1.68
CA GLN A 31 -14.44 -5.03 2.45
C GLN A 31 -14.11 -3.57 2.12
N ALA A 32 -13.14 -3.31 1.24
CA ALA A 32 -12.61 -1.98 0.95
C ALA A 32 -12.26 -1.18 2.22
N THR A 33 -11.62 -1.84 3.20
CA THR A 33 -11.25 -1.24 4.49
C THR A 33 -9.81 -1.61 4.88
N PHE A 34 -8.86 -1.00 4.20
CA PHE A 34 -7.44 -1.36 4.32
C PHE A 34 -6.52 -0.14 4.27
N VAL A 35 -5.28 -0.34 4.71
CA VAL A 35 -4.17 0.58 4.49
C VAL A 35 -3.00 -0.19 3.88
N LEU A 36 -2.43 0.32 2.79
CA LEU A 36 -1.10 -0.03 2.33
C LEU A 36 -0.10 0.86 3.05
N GLU A 37 0.62 0.31 4.01
CA GLU A 37 1.70 0.98 4.73
C GLU A 37 2.99 0.79 3.93
N ALA A 38 3.55 1.87 3.39
CA ALA A 38 4.74 1.77 2.54
C ALA A 38 6.03 1.75 3.38
N ASP A 39 6.91 0.82 3.03
CA ASP A 39 8.28 0.75 3.53
C ASP A 39 9.24 1.46 2.56
N ALA A 40 8.91 1.48 1.27
CA ALA A 40 9.72 2.11 0.24
C ALA A 40 8.90 2.75 -0.87
N VAL A 41 9.49 3.75 -1.51
CA VAL A 41 8.97 4.43 -2.69
C VAL A 41 9.97 4.32 -3.83
N THR A 42 9.49 3.93 -5.00
CA THR A 42 10.24 3.94 -6.25
C THR A 42 9.62 4.94 -7.21
N PHE A 43 10.40 5.94 -7.62
CA PHE A 43 9.95 6.99 -8.54
C PHE A 43 10.09 6.53 -10.01
N LYS A 44 9.38 7.21 -10.92
CA LYS A 44 9.40 6.95 -12.37
C LYS A 44 10.79 6.71 -12.98
N ARG A 45 11.82 7.42 -12.50
CA ARG A 45 13.21 7.31 -13.00
C ARG A 45 14.02 6.18 -12.34
N GLY A 46 13.38 5.30 -11.57
CA GLY A 46 14.00 4.14 -10.93
C GLY A 46 14.63 4.40 -9.56
N THR A 47 14.75 5.66 -9.13
CA THR A 47 15.24 5.98 -7.78
C THR A 47 14.33 5.36 -6.74
N ARG A 48 14.91 4.56 -5.83
CA ARG A 48 14.22 3.94 -4.70
C ARG A 48 14.70 4.56 -3.40
N VAL A 49 13.76 4.88 -2.51
CA VAL A 49 14.02 5.42 -1.18
C VAL A 49 13.21 4.64 -0.14
N GLN A 50 13.80 4.41 1.03
CA GLN A 50 13.06 3.89 2.18
C GLN A 50 12.25 5.04 2.81
N VAL A 51 11.06 4.74 3.30
CA VAL A 51 10.13 5.75 3.80
C VAL A 51 9.48 5.33 5.11
N ASN A 52 8.79 6.28 5.74
CA ASN A 52 7.95 6.01 6.91
C ASN A 52 6.49 5.91 6.45
N SER A 53 5.79 4.86 6.88
CA SER A 53 4.40 4.59 6.56
C SER A 53 3.42 5.66 7.04
N SER A 54 3.72 6.38 8.14
CA SER A 54 2.89 7.49 8.64
C SER A 54 2.75 8.66 7.66
N THR A 55 3.69 8.81 6.71
CA THR A 55 3.65 9.86 5.68
C THR A 55 3.70 9.28 4.26
N ASN A 56 3.63 7.96 4.12
CA ASN A 56 3.67 7.25 2.85
C ASN A 56 2.75 6.03 2.92
N PHE A 57 1.49 6.21 2.55
CA PHE A 57 0.49 5.15 2.63
C PHE A 57 -0.65 5.37 1.63
N ILE A 58 -1.44 4.32 1.42
CA ILE A 58 -2.72 4.39 0.73
C ILE A 58 -3.77 3.81 1.65
N SER A 59 -4.73 4.61 2.10
CA SER A 59 -5.86 4.12 2.89
C SER A 59 -7.13 4.07 2.05
N VAL A 60 -7.95 3.06 2.28
CA VAL A 60 -9.28 2.90 1.68
C VAL A 60 -10.25 2.53 2.79
N LYS A 61 -11.37 3.25 2.88
CA LYS A 61 -12.46 2.95 3.81
C LYS A 61 -13.79 3.21 3.11
N GLY A 62 -14.39 2.14 2.62
CA GLY A 62 -15.61 2.18 1.81
C GLY A 62 -15.38 2.98 0.53
N SER A 63 -16.08 4.11 0.40
CA SER A 63 -16.03 4.97 -0.79
C SER A 63 -14.99 6.09 -0.70
N ARG A 64 -14.16 6.16 0.36
CA ARG A 64 -13.12 7.18 0.53
C ARG A 64 -11.73 6.54 0.51
N ALA A 65 -10.76 7.25 -0.07
CA ALA A 65 -9.36 6.86 -0.02
C ALA A 65 -8.46 8.08 0.18
N VAL A 66 -7.35 7.84 0.86
CA VAL A 66 -6.24 8.80 0.99
C VAL A 66 -4.99 8.18 0.41
N VAL A 67 -4.38 8.84 -0.57
CA VAL A 67 -3.07 8.52 -1.10
C VAL A 67 -2.10 9.58 -0.61
N GLN A 68 -1.23 9.22 0.33
CA GLN A 68 -0.20 10.08 0.88
C GLN A 68 1.16 9.57 0.43
N VAL A 69 1.95 10.43 -0.23
CA VAL A 69 3.32 10.11 -0.65
C VAL A 69 4.21 11.29 -0.31
N SER A 70 4.89 11.22 0.83
CA SER A 70 5.88 12.22 1.28
C SER A 70 7.18 11.52 1.70
N PRO A 71 8.01 11.12 0.74
CA PRO A 71 9.24 10.34 0.96
C PRO A 71 10.40 11.15 1.57
N SER A 72 10.24 12.45 1.80
CA SER A 72 11.22 13.32 2.47
C SER A 72 10.56 14.27 3.47
N TYR A 73 11.32 14.68 4.50
CA TYR A 73 10.97 15.80 5.40
C TYR A 73 11.10 17.19 4.73
N PHE A 74 11.76 17.27 3.57
CA PHE A 74 12.03 18.53 2.87
C PHE A 74 11.03 18.80 1.75
N ALA A 75 10.69 20.08 1.56
CA ALA A 75 9.61 20.63 0.74
C ALA A 75 9.62 20.23 -0.76
N ALA A 76 10.74 19.69 -1.26
CA ALA A 76 10.81 19.04 -2.56
C ALA A 76 11.82 17.89 -2.44
N GLY A 77 11.35 16.64 -2.53
CA GLY A 77 12.23 15.48 -2.44
C GLY A 77 13.26 15.44 -3.58
N PRO A 78 14.18 14.45 -3.60
CA PRO A 78 15.27 14.32 -4.58
C PRO A 78 14.86 14.35 -6.06
N ASN A 79 13.55 14.23 -6.35
CA ASN A 79 12.98 14.24 -7.70
C ASN A 79 12.00 15.41 -7.96
N GLY A 80 11.95 16.43 -7.11
CA GLY A 80 11.05 17.59 -7.26
C GLY A 80 9.56 17.29 -7.04
N LEU A 81 9.22 16.06 -6.68
CA LEU A 81 7.89 15.71 -6.17
C LEU A 81 7.81 16.24 -4.74
N GLY A 82 7.13 17.38 -4.56
CA GLY A 82 6.56 17.75 -3.27
C GLY A 82 5.58 16.66 -2.82
N GLY A 83 5.29 16.60 -1.52
CA GLY A 83 4.36 15.60 -0.97
C GLY A 83 3.06 15.56 -1.77
N VAL A 84 2.66 14.37 -2.24
CA VAL A 84 1.39 14.18 -2.94
C VAL A 84 0.38 13.66 -1.94
N THR A 85 -0.69 14.42 -1.76
CA THR A 85 -1.87 14.00 -1.00
C THR A 85 -3.07 14.03 -1.93
N VAL A 86 -3.71 12.88 -2.11
CA VAL A 86 -5.04 12.80 -2.73
C VAL A 86 -5.98 12.22 -1.69
N ASP A 87 -6.81 13.06 -1.10
CA ASP A 87 -7.94 12.65 -0.27
C ASP A 87 -9.22 12.80 -1.10
N GLY A 88 -9.95 11.71 -1.28
CA GLY A 88 -11.09 11.74 -2.18
C GLY A 88 -11.92 10.48 -2.26
N THR A 89 -12.85 10.49 -3.21
CA THR A 89 -13.79 9.40 -3.43
C THR A 89 -13.20 8.32 -4.32
N VAL A 90 -13.49 7.07 -3.97
CA VAL A 90 -13.12 5.86 -4.72
C VAL A 90 -14.16 5.58 -5.80
N SER A 91 -13.73 5.25 -7.00
CA SER A 91 -14.60 4.78 -8.09
C SER A 91 -13.89 3.78 -9.01
N GLY A 92 -14.66 3.08 -9.84
CA GLY A 92 -14.10 2.19 -10.87
C GLY A 92 -13.29 1.03 -10.31
N VAL A 93 -13.67 0.53 -9.13
CA VAL A 93 -12.97 -0.59 -8.48
C VAL A 93 -13.03 -1.84 -9.35
N LYS A 94 -11.89 -2.46 -9.58
CA LYS A 94 -11.79 -3.79 -10.21
C LYS A 94 -10.87 -4.65 -9.40
N VAL A 95 -11.31 -5.88 -9.12
CA VAL A 95 -10.54 -6.88 -8.38
C VAL A 95 -10.46 -8.14 -9.24
N SER A 96 -9.27 -8.69 -9.38
CA SER A 96 -9.05 -9.99 -10.02
C SER A 96 -7.95 -10.77 -9.29
N THR A 97 -7.97 -12.09 -9.45
CA THR A 97 -6.95 -12.98 -8.90
C THR A 97 -6.30 -13.72 -10.06
N ASP A 98 -4.98 -13.74 -10.11
CA ASP A 98 -4.25 -14.48 -11.15
C ASP A 98 -4.07 -15.97 -10.80
N LYS A 99 -3.54 -16.76 -11.73
CA LYS A 99 -3.32 -18.20 -11.56
C LYS A 99 -2.34 -18.56 -10.44
N ARG A 100 -1.54 -17.59 -9.97
CA ARG A 100 -0.59 -17.75 -8.87
C ARG A 100 -1.19 -17.32 -7.53
N GLY A 101 -2.44 -16.87 -7.51
CA GLY A 101 -3.13 -16.40 -6.31
C GLY A 101 -2.86 -14.94 -5.98
N ASN A 102 -2.14 -14.18 -6.80
CA ASN A 102 -1.94 -12.76 -6.53
C ASN A 102 -3.23 -12.00 -6.80
N ILE A 103 -3.56 -11.07 -5.92
CA ILE A 103 -4.75 -10.22 -6.05
C ILE A 103 -4.34 -8.92 -6.73
N HIS A 104 -5.01 -8.57 -7.81
CA HIS A 104 -4.89 -7.31 -8.52
C HIS A 104 -6.10 -6.45 -8.16
N TYR A 105 -5.88 -5.34 -7.48
CA TYR A 105 -6.92 -4.40 -7.05
C TYR A 105 -6.65 -3.04 -7.70
N SER A 106 -7.59 -2.54 -8.50
CA SER A 106 -7.46 -1.22 -9.13
C SER A 106 -8.62 -0.32 -8.78
N MET A 107 -8.35 0.98 -8.68
CA MET A 107 -9.36 2.00 -8.41
C MET A 107 -8.93 3.36 -8.95
N ASN A 108 -9.90 4.27 -9.09
CA ASN A 108 -9.65 5.70 -9.23
C ASN A 108 -9.94 6.40 -7.90
N VAL A 109 -9.12 7.38 -7.55
CA VAL A 109 -9.29 8.25 -6.38
C VAL A 109 -9.42 9.69 -6.89
N THR A 110 -10.53 10.34 -6.58
CA THR A 110 -10.82 11.72 -7.03
C THR A 110 -10.99 12.63 -5.81
N GLY A 111 -10.02 13.52 -5.61
CA GLY A 111 -10.06 14.58 -4.61
C GLY A 111 -10.38 15.94 -5.22
N ILE A 112 -10.24 17.01 -4.42
CA ILE A 112 -10.48 18.37 -4.87
C ILE A 112 -9.31 18.84 -5.75
N GLY A 113 -9.56 18.97 -7.05
CA GLY A 113 -8.57 19.46 -8.03
C GLY A 113 -7.48 18.46 -8.44
N ILE A 114 -7.41 17.29 -7.80
CA ILE A 114 -6.42 16.24 -8.09
C ILE A 114 -7.11 14.88 -8.13
N SER A 115 -6.73 14.03 -9.09
CA SER A 115 -7.14 12.63 -9.13
C SER A 115 -5.98 11.71 -9.54
N ALA A 116 -6.09 10.44 -9.15
CA ALA A 116 -5.12 9.41 -9.47
C ALA A 116 -5.80 8.06 -9.74
N ARG A 117 -5.22 7.27 -10.63
CA ARG A 117 -5.46 5.82 -10.71
C ARG A 117 -4.47 5.12 -9.77
N VAL A 118 -4.96 4.13 -9.04
CA VAL A 118 -4.16 3.30 -8.13
C VAL A 118 -4.33 1.86 -8.55
N ASP A 119 -3.21 1.19 -8.87
CA ASP A 119 -3.15 -0.24 -9.16
C ASP A 119 -2.32 -0.94 -8.07
N ILE A 120 -2.93 -1.83 -7.31
CA ILE A 120 -2.33 -2.56 -6.19
C ILE A 120 -2.22 -4.03 -6.56
N VAL A 121 -1.08 -4.64 -6.27
CA VAL A 121 -0.88 -6.09 -6.40
C VAL A 121 -0.44 -6.64 -5.05
N ILE A 122 -1.21 -7.60 -4.52
CA ILE A 122 -0.91 -8.33 -3.30
C ILE A 122 -0.38 -9.71 -3.68
N THR A 123 0.72 -10.10 -3.05
CA THR A 123 1.33 -11.42 -3.25
C THR A 123 0.46 -12.50 -2.60
N ALA A 124 0.29 -13.64 -3.26
CA ALA A 124 -0.49 -14.76 -2.73
C ALA A 124 -0.05 -15.15 -1.31
N GLU A 125 -1.02 -15.49 -0.46
CA GLU A 125 -0.82 -15.98 0.93
C GLU A 125 0.03 -15.05 1.80
N SER A 126 0.02 -13.76 1.48
CA SER A 126 0.90 -12.76 2.07
C SER A 126 0.19 -11.42 2.15
N ASN A 127 0.64 -10.55 3.05
CA ASN A 127 0.21 -9.16 3.08
C ASN A 127 1.18 -8.21 2.37
N TYR A 128 2.27 -8.71 1.78
CA TYR A 128 3.17 -7.89 0.97
C TYR A 128 2.48 -7.46 -0.32
N ALA A 129 2.58 -6.17 -0.59
CA ALA A 129 1.98 -5.56 -1.75
C ALA A 129 2.86 -4.45 -2.32
N TYR A 130 2.61 -4.16 -3.59
CA TYR A 130 3.03 -2.88 -4.15
C TYR A 130 1.83 -2.19 -4.80
N ALA A 131 1.86 -0.87 -4.79
CA ALA A 131 0.89 -0.03 -5.46
C ALA A 131 1.59 0.91 -6.44
N VAL A 132 1.07 1.03 -7.65
CA VAL A 132 1.47 2.06 -8.60
C VAL A 132 0.40 3.14 -8.61
N VAL A 133 0.80 4.35 -8.23
CA VAL A 133 -0.03 5.55 -8.23
C VAL A 133 0.27 6.33 -9.50
N MET A 134 -0.76 6.56 -10.30
CA MET A 134 -0.72 7.27 -11.57
C MET A 134 -1.59 8.53 -11.47
N PRO A 135 -0.99 9.70 -11.19
CA PRO A 135 -1.74 10.95 -11.18
C PRO A 135 -2.29 11.30 -12.56
N ASN A 136 -3.47 11.91 -12.62
CA ASN A 136 -4.10 12.29 -13.89
C ASN A 136 -3.65 13.66 -14.43
N PHE A 137 -2.84 14.41 -13.66
CA PHE A 137 -2.40 15.78 -13.99
C PHE A 137 -0.95 15.86 -14.48
N ASN A 138 -0.17 14.78 -14.36
CA ASN A 138 1.17 14.67 -14.96
C ASN A 138 1.53 13.20 -15.16
N SER A 139 2.66 12.92 -15.83
CA SER A 139 3.09 11.55 -16.10
C SER A 139 4.02 10.94 -15.04
N ASN A 140 4.15 11.56 -13.85
CA ASN A 140 5.06 11.13 -12.79
C ASN A 140 4.40 10.09 -11.89
N SER A 141 4.37 8.84 -12.36
CA SER A 141 3.93 7.72 -11.53
C SER A 141 4.92 7.41 -10.41
N VAL A 142 4.39 6.86 -9.32
CA VAL A 142 5.17 6.44 -8.14
C VAL A 142 4.72 5.03 -7.74
N ARG A 143 5.69 4.17 -7.42
CA ARG A 143 5.43 2.85 -6.84
C ARG A 143 5.69 2.89 -5.34
N LEU A 144 4.73 2.47 -4.55
CA LEU A 144 4.87 2.21 -3.12
C LEU A 144 5.01 0.70 -2.94
N ASP A 145 5.98 0.27 -2.15
CA ASP A 145 6.16 -1.12 -1.74
C ASP A 145 5.98 -1.21 -0.22
N GLY A 146 5.24 -2.20 0.26
CA GLY A 146 4.98 -2.36 1.68
C GLY A 146 4.00 -3.47 2.00
N ARG A 147 3.15 -3.25 3.00
CA ARG A 147 2.19 -4.25 3.50
C ARG A 147 0.77 -3.72 3.56
N ILE A 148 -0.20 -4.59 3.26
CA ILE A 148 -1.62 -4.36 3.50
C ILE A 148 -1.93 -4.72 4.95
N VAL A 149 -2.60 -3.81 5.64
CA VAL A 149 -3.15 -4.05 6.98
C VAL A 149 -4.63 -3.65 7.01
N PRO A 150 -5.48 -4.31 7.83
CA PRO A 150 -6.84 -3.85 8.07
C PRO A 150 -6.83 -2.40 8.58
N TYR A 151 -7.79 -1.59 8.12
CA TYR A 151 -7.83 -0.16 8.46
C TYR A 151 -7.80 0.09 9.98
N SER A 152 -8.53 -0.71 10.76
CA SER A 152 -8.61 -0.60 12.22
C SER A 152 -7.32 -0.95 12.97
N LEU A 153 -6.34 -1.57 12.30
CA LEU A 153 -5.06 -1.95 12.89
C LEU A 153 -3.91 -1.05 12.42
N SER A 154 -4.18 -0.10 11.52
CA SER A 154 -3.15 0.76 10.94
C SER A 154 -2.84 1.95 11.84
N ARG A 155 -1.59 2.03 12.29
CA ARG A 155 -1.07 3.19 13.02
C ARG A 155 -0.81 4.39 12.13
N SER A 156 -0.68 4.17 10.83
CA SER A 156 -0.42 5.24 9.85
C SER A 156 -1.60 6.23 9.74
N VAL A 157 -2.82 5.77 10.03
CA VAL A 157 -4.04 6.58 9.97
C VAL A 157 -4.55 7.05 11.35
N GLU A 158 -4.10 6.46 12.46
CA GLU A 158 -4.54 6.83 13.82
C GLU A 158 -4.31 8.32 14.17
N GLY A 159 -3.27 8.93 13.60
CA GLY A 159 -2.94 10.35 13.80
C GLY A 159 -3.61 11.32 12.83
N MET A 160 -4.27 10.81 11.77
CA MET A 160 -5.00 11.64 10.82
C MET A 160 -6.46 11.60 11.21
N SER A 161 -7.00 12.71 11.71
CA SER A 161 -8.44 12.85 11.93
C SER A 161 -9.13 12.84 10.56
N LEU A 162 -9.44 11.65 10.03
CA LEU A 162 -10.02 11.41 8.69
C LEU A 162 -11.52 11.08 8.75
#